data_AF-A0AAJ0CZB2-F1
#
_entry.id   AF-A0AAJ0CZB2-F1
#
_cell.length_a   1.000
_cell.length_b   1.000
_cell.length_c   1.000
_cell.angle_alpha   90.00
_cell.angle_beta   90.00
_cell.angle_gamma   90.00
#
_symmetry.space_group_name_H-M   'P 1'
#
loop_
_entity.id
_entity.type
_entity.pdbx_description
1 polymer ?
#
loop_
_entity_poly.entity_id
_entity_poly.type
_entity_poly.pdbx_seq_one_letter_code
_entity_poly.pdbx_strand_id
1 'polypeptide(L)'
;MPEILRCRSTWGIPPGAGFETWKSWFPELKKQGYGGLEINLFEVHEDLAVLKKLCEDLGLQIIVQGFSEWPGYVGPRPVGLGPSQHLAFYEQMLQQAKQVNPLKVNVQSGADYWTLDESIEFFNGTLAVDAELGLKGKVCHETHRNRSLFTPYSTAYILKQVPK
;
A
#
# COMPACT_ATOMS: atom_id res chain seq x y z
N MET A 1 28.39 6.75 -4.07
CA MET A 1 27.48 7.02 -2.94
C MET A 1 26.10 6.53 -3.36
N PRO A 2 25.33 5.84 -2.50
CA PRO A 2 23.96 5.46 -2.85
C PRO A 2 23.12 6.72 -3.08
N GLU A 3 22.32 6.72 -4.13
CA GLU A 3 21.38 7.79 -4.44
C GLU A 3 20.10 7.61 -3.59
N ILE A 4 19.66 8.66 -2.91
CA ILE A 4 18.46 8.63 -2.06
C ILE A 4 17.27 9.15 -2.88
N LEU A 5 16.29 8.29 -3.15
CA LEU A 5 15.03 8.70 -3.75
C LEU A 5 14.10 9.28 -2.68
N ARG A 6 13.77 10.57 -2.79
CA ARG A 6 12.81 11.23 -1.90
C ARG A 6 11.40 11.12 -2.48
N CYS A 7 10.50 10.50 -1.73
CA CYS A 7 9.07 10.41 -2.08
C CYS A 7 8.22 11.26 -1.13
N ARG A 8 7.21 11.96 -1.67
CA ARG A 8 6.25 12.73 -0.86
C ARG A 8 4.92 11.97 -0.78
N SER A 9 4.48 11.65 0.44
CA SER A 9 3.11 11.12 0.63
C SER A 9 2.06 12.15 0.23
N THR A 10 0.96 11.73 -0.39
CA THR A 10 -0.20 12.58 -0.68
C THR A 10 -1.17 12.67 0.50
N TRP A 11 -0.86 12.05 1.64
CA TRP A 11 -1.71 12.07 2.83
C TRP A 11 -2.07 13.50 3.25
N GLY A 12 -3.37 13.72 3.47
CA GLY A 12 -3.95 15.02 3.80
C GLY A 12 -4.20 15.95 2.61
N ILE A 13 -3.89 15.54 1.38
CA ILE A 13 -4.11 16.34 0.16
C ILE A 13 -4.91 15.50 -0.86
N PRO A 14 -6.24 15.71 -0.97
CA PRO A 14 -7.07 14.94 -1.90
C PRO A 14 -6.69 15.22 -3.36
N PRO A 15 -6.98 14.30 -4.29
CA PRO A 15 -6.66 14.47 -5.71
C PRO A 15 -7.39 15.64 -6.38
N GLY A 16 -8.60 15.98 -5.90
CA GLY A 16 -9.54 16.86 -6.60
C GLY A 16 -10.15 16.19 -7.84
N ALA A 17 -11.22 16.77 -8.37
CA ALA A 17 -11.92 16.18 -9.52
C ALA A 17 -10.98 16.09 -10.73
N GLY A 18 -10.91 14.91 -11.35
CA GLY A 18 -10.00 14.66 -12.47
C GLY A 18 -8.52 14.97 -12.17
N PHE A 19 -8.11 14.83 -10.90
CA PHE A 19 -6.79 15.17 -10.36
C PHE A 19 -6.39 16.65 -10.42
N GLU A 20 -7.32 17.61 -10.45
CA GLU A 20 -6.99 19.05 -10.54
C GLU A 20 -6.01 19.54 -9.45
N THR A 21 -6.16 19.05 -8.22
CA THR A 21 -5.29 19.43 -7.10
C THR A 21 -3.89 18.85 -7.30
N TRP A 22 -3.80 17.57 -7.66
CA TRP A 22 -2.50 16.93 -7.88
C TRP A 22 -1.79 17.39 -9.15
N LYS A 23 -2.54 17.70 -10.22
CA LYS A 23 -2.00 18.28 -11.47
C LYS A 23 -1.30 19.62 -11.23
N SER A 24 -1.79 20.44 -10.30
CA SER A 24 -1.13 21.69 -9.92
C SER A 24 0.03 21.47 -8.93
N TRP A 25 -0.08 20.50 -8.04
CA TRP A 25 0.89 20.28 -6.96
C TRP A 25 2.12 19.45 -7.36
N PHE A 26 1.98 18.38 -8.14
CA PHE A 26 3.08 17.48 -8.48
C PHE A 26 4.25 18.17 -9.23
N PRO A 27 4.02 19.12 -10.16
CA PRO A 27 5.11 19.88 -10.78
C PRO A 27 5.93 20.68 -9.76
N GLU A 28 5.28 21.20 -8.72
CA GLU A 28 5.95 21.94 -7.66
C GLU A 28 6.80 21.00 -6.78
N LEU A 29 6.30 19.80 -6.47
CA LEU A 29 7.10 18.77 -5.79
C LEU A 29 8.35 18.38 -6.59
N LYS A 30 8.24 18.30 -7.93
CA LYS A 30 9.39 18.01 -8.78
C LYS A 30 10.45 19.10 -8.69
N LYS A 31 10.06 20.38 -8.67
CA LYS A 31 10.98 21.51 -8.47
C LYS A 31 11.66 21.48 -7.09
N GLN A 32 10.99 20.95 -6.07
CA GLN A 32 11.53 20.76 -4.73
C GLN A 32 12.47 19.53 -4.60
N GLY A 33 12.66 18.78 -5.68
CA GLY A 33 13.60 17.65 -5.73
C GLY A 33 13.00 16.30 -5.29
N TYR A 34 11.67 16.17 -5.23
CA TYR A 34 11.05 14.85 -5.05
C TYR A 34 11.16 14.03 -6.33
N GLY A 35 11.52 12.75 -6.18
CA GLY A 35 11.61 11.79 -7.27
C GLY A 35 10.40 10.86 -7.36
N GLY A 36 9.50 10.92 -6.38
CA GLY A 36 8.28 10.12 -6.39
C GLY A 36 7.24 10.57 -5.36
N LEU A 37 6.16 9.83 -5.34
CA LEU A 37 4.97 10.07 -4.53
C LEU A 37 4.56 8.78 -3.83
N GLU A 38 3.97 8.88 -2.65
CA GLU A 38 3.21 7.78 -2.05
C GLU A 38 1.73 8.15 -2.04
N ILE A 39 0.91 7.40 -2.77
CA ILE A 39 -0.53 7.62 -2.86
C ILE A 39 -1.28 6.64 -1.97
N ASN A 40 -2.34 7.08 -1.29
CA ASN A 40 -3.27 6.14 -0.66
C ASN A 40 -4.33 5.72 -1.68
N LEU A 41 -4.32 4.46 -2.10
CA LEU A 41 -5.21 3.96 -3.16
C LEU A 41 -6.69 4.11 -2.79
N PHE A 42 -7.02 4.02 -1.51
CA PHE A 42 -8.40 4.21 -1.03
C PHE A 42 -8.96 5.61 -1.30
N GLU A 43 -8.10 6.63 -1.34
CA GLU A 43 -8.47 8.03 -1.56
C GLU A 43 -8.55 8.38 -3.07
N VAL A 44 -8.20 7.43 -3.95
CA VAL A 44 -8.18 7.63 -5.40
C VAL A 44 -9.37 6.93 -6.03
N HIS A 45 -10.41 7.71 -6.34
CA HIS A 45 -11.61 7.23 -7.05
C HIS A 45 -11.60 7.59 -8.55
N GLU A 46 -10.59 8.34 -8.98
CA GLU A 46 -10.37 8.77 -10.35
C GLU A 46 -9.65 7.70 -11.18
N ASP A 47 -9.63 7.87 -12.50
CA ASP A 47 -8.97 6.93 -13.41
C ASP A 47 -7.45 6.83 -13.17
N LEU A 48 -6.99 5.66 -12.74
CA LEU A 48 -5.58 5.37 -12.47
C LEU A 48 -4.69 5.53 -13.71
N ALA A 49 -5.23 5.38 -14.93
CA ALA A 49 -4.48 5.63 -16.15
C ALA A 49 -4.08 7.12 -16.29
N VAL A 50 -4.96 8.04 -15.86
CA VAL A 50 -4.68 9.48 -15.84
C VAL A 50 -3.57 9.79 -14.83
N LEU A 51 -3.65 9.20 -13.64
CA LEU A 51 -2.62 9.36 -12.61
C LEU A 51 -1.26 8.85 -13.08
N LYS A 52 -1.24 7.64 -13.66
CA LYS A 52 -0.03 7.04 -14.20
C LYS A 52 0.61 7.95 -15.24
N LYS A 53 -0.18 8.43 -16.20
CA LYS A 53 0.33 9.32 -17.26
C LYS A 53 0.89 10.63 -16.71
N LEU A 54 0.22 11.24 -15.73
CA LEU A 54 0.68 12.45 -15.06
C LEU A 54 2.06 12.25 -14.41
N CYS A 55 2.24 11.14 -13.68
CA CYS A 55 3.50 10.83 -13.02
C CYS A 55 4.60 10.49 -14.03
N GLU A 56 4.30 9.77 -15.10
CA GLU A 56 5.25 9.48 -16.19
C GLU A 56 5.74 10.77 -16.86
N ASP A 57 4.84 11.70 -17.18
CA ASP A 57 5.17 12.98 -17.80
C ASP A 57 6.08 13.87 -16.93
N LEU A 58 5.94 13.75 -15.60
CA LEU A 58 6.75 14.49 -14.63
C LEU A 58 8.01 13.72 -14.18
N GLY A 59 8.17 12.47 -14.63
CA GLY A 59 9.24 11.57 -14.17
C GLY A 59 9.19 11.35 -12.66
N LEU A 60 7.99 11.12 -12.11
CA LEU A 60 7.75 10.80 -10.70
C LEU A 60 7.43 9.30 -10.55
N GLN A 61 8.13 8.63 -9.65
CA GLN A 61 7.83 7.26 -9.26
C GLN A 61 6.59 7.20 -8.35
N ILE A 62 5.85 6.10 -8.38
CA ILE A 62 4.66 5.91 -7.54
C ILE A 62 4.91 4.79 -6.54
N ILE A 63 4.72 5.08 -5.26
CA ILE A 63 4.50 4.10 -4.20
C ILE A 63 2.99 4.08 -3.92
N VAL A 64 2.42 2.89 -3.82
CA VAL A 64 1.00 2.73 -3.47
C VAL A 64 0.91 2.32 -2.00
N GLN A 65 0.20 3.10 -1.20
CA GLN A 65 -0.27 2.67 0.10
C GLN A 65 -1.63 2.00 -0.05
N GLY A 66 -1.77 0.81 0.56
CA GLY A 66 -3.01 0.04 0.57
C GLY A 66 -3.30 -0.60 1.93
N PHE A 67 -4.42 -1.31 1.99
CA PHE A 67 -4.88 -2.00 3.20
C PHE A 67 -5.31 -3.42 2.82
N SER A 68 -5.14 -4.38 3.72
CA SER A 68 -5.72 -5.71 3.51
C SER A 68 -7.20 -5.79 3.89
N GLU A 69 -7.75 -4.78 4.57
CA GLU A 69 -9.17 -4.61 4.95
C GLU A 69 -9.31 -3.34 5.82
N TRP A 70 -10.53 -2.87 6.04
CA TRP A 70 -10.88 -1.67 6.80
C TRP A 70 -10.05 -0.45 6.35
N PRO A 71 -10.20 -0.02 5.08
CA PRO A 71 -9.37 1.02 4.49
C PRO A 71 -9.65 2.38 5.14
N GLY A 72 -8.59 3.17 5.31
CA GLY A 72 -8.67 4.52 5.90
C GLY A 72 -9.12 4.56 7.37
N TYR A 73 -9.34 3.42 8.02
CA TYR A 73 -9.90 3.34 9.38
C TYR A 73 -11.26 4.03 9.51
N VAL A 74 -12.03 4.05 8.42
CA VAL A 74 -13.33 4.73 8.37
C VAL A 74 -14.37 3.89 9.10
N GLY A 75 -15.08 4.52 10.04
CA GLY A 75 -16.13 3.87 10.83
C GLY A 75 -15.60 2.88 11.89
N PRO A 76 -16.51 2.19 12.59
CA PRO A 76 -16.12 1.19 13.58
C PRO A 76 -15.36 0.04 12.91
N ARG A 77 -14.40 -0.52 13.64
CA ARG A 77 -13.64 -1.69 13.17
C ARG A 77 -14.59 -2.87 12.93
N PRO A 78 -14.59 -3.50 11.75
CA PRO A 78 -15.42 -4.66 11.48
C PRO A 78 -15.08 -5.82 12.43
N VAL A 79 -16.11 -6.55 12.85
CA VAL A 79 -15.99 -7.71 13.75
C VAL A 79 -15.94 -8.99 12.91
N GLY A 80 -15.05 -9.91 13.28
CA GLY A 80 -15.02 -11.26 12.70
C GLY A 80 -14.41 -11.36 11.31
N LEU A 81 -13.61 -10.37 10.88
CA LEU A 81 -12.82 -10.51 9.66
C LEU A 81 -11.63 -11.44 9.93
N GLY A 82 -11.59 -12.57 9.23
CA GLY A 82 -10.50 -13.53 9.32
C GLY A 82 -9.43 -13.33 8.22
N PRO A 83 -8.37 -14.16 8.25
CA PRO A 83 -7.31 -14.17 7.25
C PRO A 83 -7.80 -14.22 5.80
N SER A 84 -8.79 -15.06 5.50
CA SER A 84 -9.29 -15.26 4.14
C SER A 84 -10.03 -14.04 3.58
N GLN A 85 -10.81 -13.32 4.39
CA GLN A 85 -11.46 -12.07 3.96
C GLN A 85 -10.43 -10.98 3.68
N HIS A 86 -9.44 -10.83 4.56
CA HIS A 86 -8.34 -9.89 4.35
C HIS A 86 -7.53 -10.23 3.09
N LEU A 87 -7.29 -11.52 2.83
CA LEU A 87 -6.51 -11.96 1.67
C LEU A 87 -7.25 -11.69 0.35
N ALA A 88 -8.57 -11.91 0.32
CA ALA A 88 -9.39 -11.61 -0.86
C ALA A 88 -9.43 -10.11 -1.17
N PHE A 89 -9.61 -9.25 -0.15
CA PHE A 89 -9.54 -7.80 -0.33
C PHE A 89 -8.15 -7.34 -0.76
N TYR A 90 -7.10 -7.90 -0.15
CA TYR A 90 -5.72 -7.63 -0.49
C TYR A 90 -5.41 -7.91 -1.97
N GLU A 91 -5.87 -9.06 -2.50
CA GLU A 91 -5.70 -9.40 -3.91
C GLU A 91 -6.36 -8.36 -4.83
N GLN A 92 -7.61 -7.97 -4.55
CA GLN A 92 -8.32 -6.95 -5.31
C GLN A 92 -7.60 -5.59 -5.28
N MET A 93 -7.09 -5.20 -4.11
CA MET A 93 -6.30 -3.99 -3.94
C MET A 93 -5.00 -4.03 -4.77
N LEU A 94 -4.29 -5.15 -4.81
CA LEU A 94 -3.08 -5.30 -5.62
C LEU A 94 -3.37 -5.31 -7.13
N GLN A 95 -4.50 -5.87 -7.56
CA GLN A 95 -4.93 -5.80 -8.96
C GLN A 95 -5.12 -4.34 -9.41
N GLN A 96 -5.68 -3.49 -8.55
CA GLN A 96 -5.78 -2.04 -8.79
C GLN A 96 -4.40 -1.36 -8.74
N ALA A 97 -3.60 -1.64 -7.71
CA ALA A 97 -2.28 -1.04 -7.54
C ALA A 97 -1.36 -1.29 -8.75
N LYS A 98 -1.44 -2.47 -9.39
CA LYS A 98 -0.62 -2.81 -10.57
C LYS A 98 -0.86 -1.88 -11.75
N GLN A 99 -2.03 -1.26 -11.87
CA GLN A 99 -2.39 -0.39 -13.00
C GLN A 99 -1.44 0.82 -13.12
N VAL A 100 -0.88 1.29 -12.01
CA VAL A 100 0.04 2.44 -11.98
C VAL A 100 1.52 2.07 -12.03
N ASN A 101 1.86 0.79 -12.24
CA ASN A 101 3.23 0.26 -12.22
C ASN A 101 4.06 0.76 -11.02
N PRO A 102 3.68 0.39 -9.78
CA PRO A 102 4.28 0.95 -8.59
C PRO A 102 5.75 0.53 -8.44
N LEU A 103 6.55 1.45 -7.91
CA LEU A 103 7.91 1.20 -7.42
C LEU A 103 7.86 0.25 -6.21
N LYS A 104 6.96 0.54 -5.26
CA LYS A 104 6.65 -0.28 -4.09
C LYS A 104 5.17 -0.20 -3.75
N VAL A 105 4.65 -1.23 -3.10
CA VAL A 105 3.32 -1.21 -2.49
C VAL A 105 3.49 -1.36 -0.99
N ASN A 106 3.18 -0.32 -0.24
CA ASN A 106 3.17 -0.32 1.22
C ASN A 106 1.78 -0.71 1.72
N VAL A 107 1.65 -1.82 2.47
CA VAL A 107 0.34 -2.34 2.85
C VAL A 107 0.21 -2.43 4.36
N GLN A 108 -0.87 -1.86 4.88
CA GLN A 108 -1.27 -2.02 6.28
C GLN A 108 -2.10 -3.30 6.40
N SER A 109 -1.47 -4.36 6.90
CA SER A 109 -1.92 -5.73 6.69
C SER A 109 -2.29 -6.50 7.95
N GLY A 110 -3.32 -7.34 7.83
CA GLY A 110 -3.82 -8.19 8.90
C GLY A 110 -4.53 -7.42 10.01
N ALA A 111 -4.67 -8.07 11.17
CA ALA A 111 -5.34 -7.55 12.35
C ALA A 111 -4.62 -7.99 13.64
N ASP A 112 -4.48 -7.07 14.59
CA ASP A 112 -3.85 -7.31 15.89
C ASP A 112 -4.71 -8.08 16.91
N TYR A 113 -5.99 -8.38 16.60
CA TYR A 113 -6.82 -9.29 17.41
C TYR A 113 -6.71 -10.75 16.98
N TRP A 114 -6.04 -11.03 15.85
CA TRP A 114 -5.79 -12.40 15.42
C TRP A 114 -4.80 -13.10 16.33
N THR A 115 -4.92 -14.41 16.39
CA THR A 115 -3.85 -15.28 16.86
C THR A 115 -2.61 -15.13 15.96
N LEU A 116 -1.45 -15.56 16.47
CA LEU A 116 -0.22 -15.56 15.68
C LEU A 116 -0.33 -16.51 14.48
N ASP A 117 -1.03 -17.64 14.63
CA ASP A 117 -1.21 -18.64 13.57
C ASP A 117 -2.08 -18.10 12.42
N GLU A 118 -3.17 -17.39 12.74
CA GLU A 118 -3.99 -16.69 11.74
C GLU A 118 -3.17 -15.61 10.98
N SER A 119 -2.30 -14.89 11.68
CA SER A 119 -1.40 -13.93 11.03
C SER A 119 -0.39 -14.63 10.10
N ILE A 120 0.15 -15.77 10.51
CA ILE A 120 1.08 -16.57 9.69
C ILE A 120 0.37 -17.13 8.45
N GLU A 121 -0.86 -17.65 8.60
CA GLU A 121 -1.70 -18.09 7.48
C GLU A 121 -1.89 -16.95 6.47
N PHE A 122 -2.29 -15.77 6.96
CA PHE A 122 -2.51 -14.60 6.12
C PHE A 122 -1.24 -14.20 5.34
N PHE A 123 -0.08 -14.07 6.00
CA PHE A 123 1.15 -13.63 5.35
C PHE A 123 1.74 -14.70 4.40
N ASN A 124 1.53 -15.99 4.66
CA ASN A 124 1.84 -17.02 3.66
C ASN A 124 0.99 -16.84 2.41
N GLY A 125 -0.30 -16.51 2.57
CA GLY A 125 -1.20 -16.17 1.49
C GLY A 125 -0.74 -14.96 0.68
N THR A 126 -0.28 -13.88 1.34
CA THR A 126 0.16 -12.67 0.62
C THR A 126 1.35 -12.95 -0.30
N LEU A 127 2.30 -13.81 0.11
CA LEU A 127 3.43 -14.19 -0.75
C LEU A 127 3.01 -14.90 -2.04
N ALA A 128 1.96 -15.74 -1.96
CA ALA A 128 1.41 -16.42 -3.13
C ALA A 128 0.75 -15.40 -4.07
N VAL A 129 -0.12 -14.54 -3.54
CA VAL A 129 -0.80 -13.48 -4.30
C VAL A 129 0.21 -12.53 -4.96
N ASP A 130 1.26 -12.13 -4.25
CA ASP A 130 2.32 -11.27 -4.78
C ASP A 130 3.01 -11.91 -5.99
N ALA A 131 3.28 -13.21 -5.93
CA ALA A 131 3.90 -13.95 -7.02
C ALA A 131 2.94 -14.07 -8.21
N GLU A 132 1.69 -14.45 -7.98
CA GLU A 132 0.66 -14.61 -9.02
C GLU A 132 0.40 -13.30 -9.78
N LEU A 133 0.40 -12.16 -9.07
CA LEU A 133 0.17 -10.85 -9.67
C LEU A 133 1.44 -10.23 -10.28
N GLY A 134 2.60 -10.86 -10.15
CA GLY A 134 3.88 -10.34 -10.64
C GLY A 134 4.45 -9.17 -9.82
N LEU A 135 4.09 -9.10 -8.54
CA LEU A 135 4.50 -8.06 -7.58
C LEU A 135 5.48 -8.57 -6.51
N LYS A 136 5.94 -9.82 -6.60
CA LYS A 136 6.96 -10.39 -5.69
C LYS A 136 8.15 -9.45 -5.53
N GLY A 137 8.47 -9.09 -4.29
CA GLY A 137 9.56 -8.17 -3.93
C GLY A 137 9.23 -6.68 -4.08
N LYS A 138 8.02 -6.31 -4.53
CA LYS A 138 7.54 -4.92 -4.55
C LYS A 138 6.66 -4.57 -3.36
N VAL A 139 5.98 -5.54 -2.75
CA VAL A 139 5.14 -5.31 -1.58
C VAL A 139 5.99 -5.24 -0.31
N CYS A 140 5.67 -4.29 0.55
CA CYS A 140 6.14 -4.16 1.92
C CYS A 140 4.93 -4.11 2.86
N HIS A 141 5.00 -4.80 4.01
CA HIS A 141 3.96 -4.73 5.03
C HIS A 141 4.38 -3.77 6.15
N GLU A 142 3.62 -2.71 6.37
CA GLU A 142 3.90 -1.69 7.38
C GLU A 142 3.61 -2.21 8.79
N THR A 143 4.52 -1.96 9.74
CA THR A 143 4.22 -2.06 11.16
C THR A 143 3.28 -0.94 11.57
N HIS A 144 2.01 -1.24 11.82
CA HIS A 144 0.99 -0.23 12.10
C HIS A 144 0.01 -0.69 13.17
N ARG A 145 -0.53 0.23 13.99
CA ARG A 145 -1.59 -0.09 14.96
C ARG A 145 -2.82 -0.70 14.28
N ASN A 146 -3.53 -1.57 14.99
CA ASN A 146 -4.65 -2.37 14.47
C ASN A 146 -4.26 -3.45 13.45
N ARG A 147 -2.96 -3.65 13.16
CA ARG A 147 -2.46 -4.62 12.16
C ARG A 147 -1.60 -5.70 12.81
N SER A 148 -1.47 -6.86 12.17
CA SER A 148 -0.78 -8.02 12.74
C SER A 148 0.67 -7.73 13.15
N LEU A 149 1.33 -6.80 12.44
CA LEU A 149 2.71 -6.38 12.70
C LEU A 149 2.82 -5.15 13.62
N PHE A 150 1.79 -4.83 14.41
CA PHE A 150 1.81 -3.66 15.29
C PHE A 150 2.93 -3.71 16.34
N THR A 151 3.14 -4.88 16.95
CA THR A 151 4.15 -5.02 18.01
C THR A 151 5.44 -5.62 17.44
N PRO A 152 6.62 -5.21 17.94
CA PRO A 152 7.89 -5.78 17.51
C PRO A 152 8.00 -7.28 17.87
N TYR A 153 7.36 -7.73 18.95
CA TYR A 153 7.40 -9.13 19.39
C TYR A 153 6.58 -10.05 18.48
N SER A 154 5.33 -9.67 18.18
CA SER A 154 4.49 -10.42 17.22
C SER A 154 5.15 -10.42 15.84
N THR A 155 5.65 -9.27 15.39
CA THR A 155 6.37 -9.14 14.11
C THR A 155 7.56 -10.08 14.04
N ALA A 156 8.43 -10.07 15.06
CA ALA A 156 9.60 -10.94 15.09
C ALA A 156 9.24 -12.44 15.12
N TYR A 157 8.12 -12.81 15.74
CA TYR A 157 7.63 -14.20 15.71
C TYR A 157 7.13 -14.59 14.33
N ILE A 158 6.26 -13.77 13.73
CA ILE A 158 5.67 -14.02 12.41
C ILE A 158 6.76 -14.13 11.34
N LEU A 159 7.72 -13.20 11.31
CA LEU A 159 8.81 -13.18 10.32
C LEU A 159 9.75 -14.40 10.41
N LYS A 160 9.79 -15.12 11.55
CA LYS A 160 10.55 -16.38 11.66
C LYS A 160 9.82 -17.56 11.04
N GLN A 161 8.49 -17.49 10.92
CA GLN A 161 7.62 -18.57 10.45
C GLN A 161 7.19 -18.38 8.98
N VAL A 162 7.17 -17.13 8.50
CA VAL A 162 6.81 -16.79 7.12
C VAL A 162 8.06 -16.85 6.22
N PRO A 163 8.00 -17.49 5.04
CA PRO A 163 9.13 -17.60 4.11
C PRO A 163 9.72 -16.26 3.69
N LYS A 164 11.00 -16.29 3.30
CA LYS A 164 11.71 -15.14 2.71
C LYS A 164 11.46 -15.01 1.21
#